data_AF-A0A6N9Q004-F1
#
_entry.id   AF-A0A6N9Q004-F1
#
_cell.length_a   1.000
_cell.length_b   1.000
_cell.length_c   1.000
_cell.angle_alpha   90.00
_cell.angle_beta   90.00
_cell.angle_gamma   90.00
#
_symmetry.space_group_name_H-M   'P 1'
#
loop_
_entity.id
_entity.type
_entity.pdbx_description
1 polymer ?
#
loop_
_entity_poly.entity_id
_entity_poly.type
_entity_poly.pdbx_seq_one_letter_code
_entity_poly.pdbx_strand_id
1 'polypeptide(L)'
;MEHTKIINGERHVSTVGVVLLALHGWRTDHKEPCREALRRYCQYLAMHGYGKGSKAIWEHLAGMDNQEAAQWVETTFRQFVTDPVAAVEYVLGTVVQCQ
;
A
#
# COMPACT_ATOMS: atom_id res chain seq x y z
N MET A 1 -7.49 -2.32 12.91
CA MET A 1 -6.23 -2.15 13.69
C MET A 1 -5.97 -0.65 13.78
N GLU A 2 -5.39 -0.11 14.86
CA GLU A 2 -5.06 1.32 14.89
C GLU A 2 -3.78 1.57 14.08
N HIS A 3 -3.87 2.37 13.02
CA HIS A 3 -2.75 2.61 12.08
C HIS A 3 -1.95 3.87 12.39
N THR A 4 -2.36 4.61 13.41
CA THR A 4 -1.68 5.80 13.90
C THR A 4 -1.39 5.68 15.38
N LYS A 5 -0.30 6.26 15.86
CA LYS A 5 0.02 6.33 17.28
C LYS A 5 0.64 7.68 17.62
N ILE A 6 0.36 8.21 18.80
CA ILE A 6 1.08 9.38 19.33
C ILE A 6 2.32 8.90 20.10
N ILE A 7 3.50 9.39 19.74
CA ILE A 7 4.77 9.14 20.44
C ILE A 7 5.44 10.50 20.66
N ASN A 8 5.75 10.84 21.91
CA ASN A 8 6.36 12.13 22.27
C ASN A 8 5.62 13.38 21.73
N GLY A 9 4.30 13.30 21.59
CA GLY A 9 3.47 14.39 21.03
C GLY A 9 3.36 14.41 19.51
N GLU A 10 4.09 13.55 18.80
CA GLU A 10 4.04 13.43 17.33
C GLU A 10 3.12 12.29 16.90
N ARG A 11 2.38 12.47 15.80
CA ARG A 11 1.53 11.43 15.21
C ARG A 11 2.34 10.62 14.22
N HIS A 12 2.56 9.35 14.53
CA HIS A 12 3.21 8.39 13.66
C HIS A 12 2.18 7.53 12.94
N VAL A 13 2.55 7.08 11.75
CA VAL A 13 1.76 6.19 10.89
C VAL A 13 2.50 4.87 10.76
N SER A 14 1.80 3.76 10.94
CA SER A 14 2.36 2.43 10.70
C SER A 14 2.65 2.21 9.21
N THR A 15 3.48 1.24 8.88
CA THR A 15 3.84 0.92 7.48
C THR A 15 2.62 0.55 6.62
N VAL A 16 1.72 -0.29 7.12
CA VAL A 16 0.43 -0.56 6.46
C VAL A 16 -0.45 0.70 6.38
N GLY A 17 -0.37 1.56 7.40
CA GLY A 17 -1.03 2.86 7.43
C GLY A 17 -0.58 3.78 6.28
N VAL A 18 0.67 3.70 5.84
CA VAL A 18 1.14 4.46 4.67
C VAL A 18 0.42 4.03 3.39
N VAL A 19 0.22 2.71 3.20
CA VAL A 19 -0.53 2.19 2.04
C VAL A 19 -2.00 2.59 2.12
N LEU A 20 -2.59 2.57 3.31
CA LEU A 20 -3.97 3.04 3.54
C LEU A 20 -4.12 4.56 3.32
N LEU A 21 -3.12 5.36 3.67
CA LEU A 21 -3.11 6.79 3.34
C LEU A 21 -3.03 7.02 1.83
N ALA A 22 -2.26 6.21 1.10
CA ALA A 22 -2.26 6.25 -0.35
C ALA A 22 -3.63 5.84 -0.93
N LEU A 23 -4.28 4.81 -0.37
CA LEU A 23 -5.65 4.44 -0.74
C LEU A 23 -6.62 5.61 -0.57
N HIS A 24 -6.59 6.27 0.60
CA HIS A 24 -7.44 7.42 0.88
C HIS A 24 -7.15 8.61 -0.05
N GLY A 25 -5.88 8.98 -0.20
CA GLY A 25 -5.48 10.10 -1.05
C GLY A 25 -5.83 9.90 -2.53
N TRP A 26 -5.83 8.66 -3.02
CA TRP A 26 -6.32 8.36 -4.36
C TRP A 26 -7.86 8.41 -4.45
N ARG A 27 -8.57 7.78 -3.51
CA ARG A 27 -10.03 7.63 -3.57
C ARG A 27 -10.79 8.91 -3.27
N THR A 28 -10.31 9.71 -2.33
CA THR A 28 -10.99 10.91 -1.83
C THR A 28 -10.43 12.18 -2.46
N ASP A 29 -9.10 12.31 -2.50
CA ASP A 29 -8.46 13.54 -2.99
C ASP A 29 -8.02 13.45 -4.46
N HIS A 30 -8.23 12.31 -5.12
CA HIS A 30 -7.84 12.04 -6.51
C HIS A 30 -6.37 12.34 -6.81
N LYS A 31 -5.49 12.13 -5.83
CA LYS A 31 -4.05 12.37 -5.96
C LYS A 31 -3.40 11.27 -6.79
N GLU A 32 -2.94 11.62 -7.99
CA GLU A 32 -2.20 10.70 -8.87
C GLU A 32 -0.94 10.09 -8.23
N PRO A 33 -0.13 10.82 -7.42
CA PRO A 33 0.98 10.19 -6.69
C PRO A 33 0.54 9.05 -5.77
N CYS A 34 -0.63 9.18 -5.14
CA CYS A 34 -1.19 8.13 -4.28
C CYS A 34 -1.65 6.93 -5.11
N ARG A 35 -2.24 7.16 -6.29
CA ARG A 35 -2.58 6.10 -7.23
C ARG A 35 -1.34 5.33 -7.69
N GLU A 36 -0.25 6.03 -7.97
CA GLU A 36 1.00 5.40 -8.39
C GLU A 36 1.66 4.61 -7.26
N ALA A 37 1.62 5.12 -6.03
CA ALA A 37 2.05 4.35 -4.85
C ALA A 37 1.27 3.03 -4.71
N LEU A 38 -0.05 3.03 -4.93
CA LEU A 38 -0.86 1.81 -4.93
C LEU A 38 -0.51 0.85 -6.08
N ARG A 39 -0.17 1.37 -7.26
CA ARG A 39 0.33 0.51 -8.35
C ARG A 39 1.64 -0.17 -7.99
N ARG A 40 2.56 0.54 -7.34
CA ARG A 40 3.80 -0.05 -6.80
C ARG A 40 3.49 -1.08 -5.72
N TYR A 41 2.49 -0.85 -4.88
CA TYR A 41 2.03 -1.87 -3.93
C TYR A 41 1.52 -3.14 -4.65
N CYS A 42 0.73 -2.99 -5.73
CA CYS A 42 0.31 -4.14 -6.54
C CYS A 42 1.49 -4.86 -7.22
N GLN A 43 2.53 -4.14 -7.65
CA GLN A 43 3.76 -4.73 -8.16
C GLN A 43 4.51 -5.50 -7.08
N TYR A 44 4.64 -4.92 -5.89
CA TYR A 44 5.25 -5.57 -4.74
C TYR A 44 4.56 -6.90 -4.45
N LEU A 45 3.22 -6.92 -4.35
CA LEU A 45 2.46 -8.14 -4.12
C LEU A 45 2.68 -9.21 -5.21
N ALA A 46 2.74 -8.80 -6.48
CA ALA A 46 3.01 -9.71 -7.59
C ALA A 46 4.40 -10.37 -7.47
N MET A 47 5.42 -9.61 -7.05
CA MET A 47 6.78 -10.12 -6.83
C MET A 47 6.87 -11.06 -5.62
N HIS A 48 6.00 -10.89 -4.63
CA HIS A 48 6.05 -11.61 -3.35
C HIS A 48 5.03 -12.75 -3.24
N GLY A 49 4.60 -13.31 -4.37
CA GLY A 49 3.86 -14.57 -4.39
C GLY A 49 2.34 -14.45 -4.22
N TYR A 50 1.74 -13.28 -4.47
CA TYR A 50 0.27 -13.14 -4.48
C TYR A 50 -0.44 -14.05 -5.50
N GLY A 51 0.27 -14.50 -6.53
CA GLY A 51 -0.25 -15.45 -7.52
C GLY A 51 -0.99 -14.81 -8.71
N LYS A 52 -0.94 -13.48 -8.84
CA LYS A 52 -1.43 -12.73 -10.02
C LYS A 52 -0.43 -11.66 -10.43
N GLY A 53 -0.46 -11.27 -11.71
CA GLY A 53 0.34 -10.14 -12.20
C GLY A 53 -0.18 -8.79 -11.66
N SER A 54 0.72 -7.81 -11.55
CA SER A 54 0.44 -6.49 -10.96
C SER A 54 -0.77 -5.76 -11.57
N LYS A 55 -0.97 -5.88 -12.90
CA LYS A 55 -2.14 -5.33 -13.60
C LYS A 55 -3.46 -5.92 -13.10
N ALA A 56 -3.53 -7.24 -12.96
CA ALA A 56 -4.74 -7.92 -12.50
C ALA A 56 -5.02 -7.63 -11.01
N ILE A 57 -3.97 -7.48 -10.20
CA ILE A 57 -4.09 -7.04 -8.80
C ILE A 57 -4.64 -5.61 -8.74
N TRP A 58 -4.12 -4.71 -9.58
CA TRP A 58 -4.60 -3.34 -9.68
C TRP A 58 -6.06 -3.25 -10.08
N GLU A 59 -6.47 -3.97 -11.14
CA GLU A 59 -7.86 -3.99 -11.60
C GLU A 59 -8.81 -4.51 -10.50
N HIS A 60 -8.37 -5.53 -9.75
CA HIS A 60 -9.13 -6.05 -8.62
C HIS A 60 -9.28 -5.01 -7.49
N LEU A 61 -8.18 -4.37 -7.07
CA LEU A 61 -8.20 -3.31 -6.06
C LEU A 61 -9.06 -2.12 -6.51
N ALA A 62 -8.98 -1.73 -7.78
CA ALA A 62 -9.72 -0.60 -8.32
C ALA A 62 -11.23 -0.83 -8.36
N GLY A 63 -11.65 -2.09 -8.56
CA GLY A 63 -13.05 -2.50 -8.56
C GLY A 63 -13.70 -2.60 -7.17
N MET A 64 -12.91 -2.62 -6.09
CA MET A 64 -13.42 -2.68 -4.71
C MET A 64 -14.01 -1.34 -4.26
N ASP A 65 -14.96 -1.41 -3.33
CA ASP A 65 -15.35 -0.24 -2.54
C ASP A 65 -14.25 0.13 -1.51
N ASN A 66 -14.44 1.26 -0.81
CA ASN A 66 -13.42 1.77 0.12
C ASN A 66 -13.19 0.85 1.32
N GLN A 67 -14.24 0.22 1.86
CA GLN A 67 -14.13 -0.64 3.03
C GLN A 67 -13.47 -1.97 2.66
N GLU A 68 -13.92 -2.57 1.56
CA GLU A 68 -13.33 -3.77 0.97
C GLU A 68 -11.85 -3.54 0.65
N ALA A 69 -11.51 -2.44 -0.01
CA ALA A 69 -10.13 -2.10 -0.35
C ALA A 69 -9.24 -1.94 0.89
N ALA A 70 -9.73 -1.29 1.94
CA ALA A 70 -8.96 -1.13 3.18
C ALA A 70 -8.69 -2.48 3.86
N GLN A 71 -9.71 -3.34 3.98
CA GLN A 71 -9.55 -4.68 4.54
C GLN A 71 -8.63 -5.57 3.68
N TRP A 72 -8.74 -5.45 2.36
CA TRP A 72 -7.88 -6.15 1.42
C TRP A 72 -6.42 -5.70 1.56
N VAL A 73 -6.15 -4.39 1.67
CA VAL A 73 -4.80 -3.87 1.93
C VAL A 73 -4.25 -4.43 3.25
N GLU A 74 -5.00 -4.37 4.35
CA GLU A 74 -4.53 -4.92 5.63
C GLU A 74 -4.20 -6.41 5.56
N THR A 75 -5.07 -7.18 4.90
CA THR A 75 -4.93 -8.64 4.79
C THR A 75 -3.73 -9.01 3.92
N THR A 76 -3.63 -8.41 2.74
CA THR A 76 -2.52 -8.67 1.81
C THR A 76 -1.19 -8.19 2.37
N PHE A 77 -1.17 -7.05 3.06
CA PHE A 77 0.04 -6.55 3.70
C PHE A 77 0.53 -7.55 4.74
N ARG A 78 -0.35 -8.03 5.62
CA ARG A 78 0.01 -9.03 6.63
C ARG A 78 0.50 -10.36 6.04
N GLN A 79 -0.06 -10.78 4.91
CA GLN A 79 0.23 -12.09 4.32
C GLN A 79 1.50 -12.10 3.46
N PHE A 80 1.77 -11.01 2.73
CA PHE A 80 2.80 -10.99 1.68
C PHE A 80 3.97 -10.06 1.99
N VAL A 81 3.87 -9.21 3.02
CA VAL A 81 4.96 -8.30 3.41
C VAL A 81 5.75 -8.88 4.57
N THR A 82 6.97 -9.35 4.28
CA THR A 82 7.93 -9.86 5.27
C THR A 82 8.83 -8.76 5.84
N ASP A 83 9.16 -7.75 5.03
CA ASP A 83 9.87 -6.53 5.45
C ASP A 83 8.98 -5.30 5.23
N PRO A 84 8.29 -4.80 6.27
CA PRO A 84 7.38 -3.68 6.14
C PRO A 84 8.04 -2.35 5.77
N VAL A 85 9.33 -2.15 6.10
CA VAL A 85 10.04 -0.90 5.79
C VAL A 85 10.42 -0.90 4.31
N ALA A 86 11.07 -1.97 3.84
CA ALA A 86 11.45 -2.11 2.43
C ALA A 86 10.21 -2.06 1.50
N ALA A 87 9.08 -2.64 1.92
CA ALA A 87 7.84 -2.55 1.17
C ALA A 87 7.34 -1.11 1.02
N VAL A 88 7.37 -0.32 2.10
CA VAL A 88 6.95 1.08 2.07
C VAL A 88 7.92 1.93 1.25
N GLU A 89 9.23 1.70 1.34
CA GLU A 89 10.22 2.39 0.51
C GLU A 89 9.99 2.11 -0.99
N TYR A 90 9.67 0.86 -1.35
CA TYR A 90 9.30 0.50 -2.72
C TYR A 90 8.01 1.22 -3.17
N VAL A 91 6.98 1.22 -2.32
CA VAL A 91 5.69 1.89 -2.56
C VAL A 91 5.86 3.39 -2.78
N LEU A 92 6.71 4.03 -1.96
CA LEU A 92 7.00 5.46 -2.06
C LEU A 92 7.96 5.80 -3.20
N GLY A 93 8.58 4.81 -3.83
CA GLY A 93 9.55 5.00 -4.91
C GLY A 93 10.88 5.59 -4.41
N THR A 94 11.24 5.36 -3.14
CA THR A 94 12.49 5.85 -2.54
C THR A 94 13.65 4.88 -2.77
N VAL A 95 13.38 3.66 -3.21
CA VAL A 95 14.40 2.69 -3.62
C VAL A 95 14.78 2.95 -5.09
N VAL A 96 16.05 3.31 -5.33
CA VAL A 96 16.63 3.29 -6.68
C VAL A 96 16.91 1.84 -7.03
N GLN A 97 16.17 1.27 -8.00
CA GLN A 97 16.57 0.01 -8.59
C GLN A 97 17.85 0.25 -9.40
N CYS A 98 19.01 -0.20 -8.87
CA CYS A 98 20.20 -0.37 -9.71
C CYS A 98 19.83 -1.39 -10.80
N GLN A 99 19.77 -0.93 -12.04
CA GLN A 99 19.59 -1.75 -13.24
C GLN A 99 20.82 -2.61 -13.51
#